data_AF-J4C7G9-F1
#
_entry.id   AF-J4C7G9-F1
#
_cell.length_a   1.000
_cell.length_b   1.000
_cell.length_c   1.000
_cell.angle_alpha   90.00
_cell.angle_beta   90.00
_cell.angle_gamma   90.00
#
_symmetry.space_group_name_H-M   'P 1'
#
loop_
_entity.id
_entity.type
_entity.pdbx_description
1 polymer ?
#
loop_
_entity_poly.entity_id
_entity_poly.type
_entity_poly.pdbx_seq_one_letter_code
_entity_poly.pdbx_strand_id
1 'polypeptide(L)'
;MSIYQKEDELDRLLVQLKGLLIKYESHSSSAQSDKYAEGLLIYEKVKCAESFYCSEIEKLQPQSKESHKTRLQDKQKLLAELKVKLDHLKTIVEANEDKKLDKLPDSAKLPYSNKLIVWGNELQDKTQDSINRIRDLTIDSEKIGADVTSELEQQNESLNRVRVTIHGVDDNIASAKQTVRTIAISICKDKCTIILVATIVLLIVAIGLCSYFFKNVRR
;
A
#
# COMPACT_ATOMS: atom_id res chain seq x y z
N MET A 1 -0.17 -4.48 -2.08
CA MET A 1 -0.94 -3.22 -2.11
C MET A 1 -1.27 -2.94 -3.57
N SER A 2 -2.52 -2.61 -3.91
CA SER A 2 -2.93 -2.44 -5.32
C SER A 2 -2.38 -1.12 -5.85
N ILE A 3 -1.87 -1.10 -7.09
CA ILE A 3 -1.33 0.12 -7.72
C ILE A 3 -2.31 1.31 -7.68
N TYR A 4 -3.61 1.02 -7.78
CA TYR A 4 -4.68 2.01 -7.67
C TYR A 4 -4.76 2.66 -6.29
N GLN A 5 -4.39 1.96 -5.23
CA GLN A 5 -4.34 2.54 -3.88
C GLN A 5 -3.22 3.59 -3.76
N LYS A 6 -2.08 3.36 -4.42
CA LYS A 6 -0.97 4.31 -4.45
C LYS A 6 -1.26 5.53 -5.32
N GLU A 7 -1.99 5.31 -6.39
CA GLU A 7 -2.47 6.40 -7.22
C GLU A 7 -3.53 7.27 -6.51
N ASP A 8 -4.50 6.65 -5.84
CA ASP A 8 -5.54 7.36 -5.07
C ASP A 8 -4.94 8.17 -3.91
N GLU A 9 -3.93 7.61 -3.23
CA GLU A 9 -3.15 8.29 -2.19
C GLU A 9 -2.48 9.56 -2.74
N LEU A 10 -1.84 9.46 -3.91
CA LEU A 10 -1.22 10.61 -4.59
C LEU A 10 -2.27 11.66 -5.00
N ASP A 11 -3.40 11.23 -5.57
CA ASP A 11 -4.48 12.13 -5.98
C ASP A 11 -5.12 12.88 -4.81
N ARG A 12 -5.37 12.18 -3.71
CA ARG A 12 -5.88 12.79 -2.48
C ARG A 12 -4.95 13.87 -1.95
N LEU A 13 -3.65 13.60 -1.90
CA LEU A 13 -2.66 14.56 -1.41
C LEU A 13 -2.52 15.79 -2.34
N LEU A 14 -2.58 15.59 -3.67
CA LEU A 14 -2.58 16.68 -4.63
C LEU A 14 -3.82 17.58 -4.50
N VAL A 15 -5.01 16.98 -4.29
CA VAL A 15 -6.25 17.73 -4.05
C VAL A 15 -6.16 18.52 -2.73
N GLN A 16 -5.62 17.92 -1.67
CA GLN A 16 -5.42 18.61 -0.40
C GLN A 16 -4.47 19.81 -0.54
N LEU A 17 -3.32 19.61 -1.20
CA LEU A 17 -2.36 20.69 -1.44
C LEU A 17 -2.98 21.84 -2.24
N LYS A 18 -3.68 21.49 -3.34
CA LYS A 18 -4.39 22.47 -4.17
C LYS A 18 -5.46 23.22 -3.37
N GLY A 19 -6.24 22.52 -2.55
CA GLY A 19 -7.28 23.11 -1.71
C GLY A 19 -6.72 24.10 -0.67
N LEU A 20 -5.59 23.78 -0.05
CA LEU A 20 -4.92 24.69 0.88
C LEU A 20 -4.37 25.93 0.18
N LEU A 21 -3.73 25.75 -0.98
CA LEU A 21 -3.17 26.85 -1.77
C LEU A 21 -4.25 27.78 -2.33
N ILE A 22 -5.46 27.29 -2.61
CA ILE A 22 -6.60 28.15 -3.01
C ILE A 22 -7.15 28.94 -1.83
N LYS A 23 -7.26 28.31 -0.64
CA LYS A 23 -7.78 28.98 0.56
C LYS A 23 -6.82 30.08 1.06
N TYR A 24 -5.54 30.00 0.71
CA TYR A 24 -4.50 30.93 1.14
C TYR A 24 -4.77 32.41 0.79
N GLU A 25 -5.29 32.75 -0.40
CA GLU A 25 -5.49 34.15 -0.82
C GLU A 25 -6.47 34.94 0.08
N SER A 26 -7.25 34.25 0.92
CA SER A 26 -8.29 34.85 1.76
C SER A 26 -7.94 35.03 3.24
N HIS A 27 -6.76 34.60 3.70
CA HIS A 27 -6.46 34.48 5.14
C HIS A 27 -5.51 35.57 5.69
N SER A 28 -5.66 35.87 6.98
CA SER A 28 -4.87 36.83 7.79
C SER A 28 -3.37 36.46 7.88
N SER A 29 -2.49 37.47 7.97
CA SER A 29 -1.02 37.37 7.95
C SER A 29 -0.40 36.35 8.93
N SER A 30 -0.97 36.11 10.13
CA SER A 30 -0.46 35.06 11.04
C SER A 30 -0.86 33.65 10.59
N ALA A 31 -2.07 33.49 10.07
CA ALA A 31 -2.56 32.22 9.54
C ALA A 31 -1.84 31.84 8.23
N GLN A 32 -1.23 32.80 7.53
CA GLN A 32 -0.46 32.56 6.31
C GLN A 32 0.84 31.78 6.57
N SER A 33 1.55 32.05 7.68
CA SER A 33 2.77 31.32 8.04
C SER A 33 2.47 29.86 8.41
N ASP A 34 1.46 29.63 9.25
CA ASP A 34 1.03 28.27 9.63
C ASP A 34 0.55 27.46 8.42
N LYS A 35 -0.20 28.10 7.50
CA LYS A 35 -0.69 27.46 6.27
C LYS A 35 0.43 27.17 5.28
N TYR A 36 1.46 28.00 5.23
CA TYR A 36 2.66 27.71 4.44
C TYR A 36 3.40 26.49 4.98
N ALA A 37 3.60 26.39 6.30
CA ALA A 37 4.21 25.21 6.91
C ALA A 37 3.38 23.93 6.65
N GLU A 38 2.06 24.00 6.77
CA GLU A 38 1.15 22.90 6.44
C GLU A 38 1.24 22.51 4.96
N GLY A 39 1.29 23.50 4.05
CA GLY A 39 1.46 23.28 2.61
C GLY A 39 2.79 22.63 2.26
N LEU A 40 3.88 23.03 2.92
CA LEU A 40 5.21 22.45 2.73
C LEU A 40 5.26 20.97 3.16
N LEU A 41 4.64 20.64 4.30
CA LEU A 41 4.54 19.26 4.78
C LEU A 41 3.75 18.37 3.80
N ILE A 42 2.63 18.86 3.27
CA ILE A 42 1.84 18.11 2.30
C ILE A 42 2.59 17.96 0.98
N TYR A 43 3.31 18.99 0.54
CA TYR A 43 4.14 18.91 -0.66
C TYR A 43 5.22 17.82 -0.56
N GLU A 44 5.91 17.69 0.59
CA GLU A 44 6.86 16.59 0.79
C GLU A 44 6.18 15.21 0.86
N LYS A 45 4.99 15.12 1.45
CA LYS A 45 4.18 13.88 1.41
C LYS A 45 3.81 13.49 -0.02
N VAL A 46 3.46 14.47 -0.87
CA VAL A 46 3.14 14.23 -2.28
C VAL A 46 4.34 13.64 -3.02
N LYS A 47 5.54 14.21 -2.85
CA LYS A 47 6.78 13.65 -3.46
C LYS A 47 7.06 12.23 -3.02
N CYS A 48 6.84 11.95 -1.74
CA CYS A 48 7.01 10.61 -1.20
C CYS A 48 6.04 9.62 -1.86
N ALA A 49 4.75 9.98 -1.93
CA ALA A 49 3.72 9.18 -2.60
C ALA A 49 3.99 8.99 -4.10
N GLU A 50 4.50 10.03 -4.78
CA GLU A 50 4.94 9.97 -6.17
C GLU A 50 6.05 8.94 -6.38
N SER A 51 7.08 8.96 -5.51
CA SER A 51 8.19 8.02 -5.55
C SER A 51 7.70 6.57 -5.38
N PHE A 52 6.78 6.34 -4.44
CA PHE A 52 6.15 5.03 -4.25
C PHE A 52 5.34 4.58 -5.47
N TYR A 53 4.55 5.48 -6.07
CA TYR A 53 3.76 5.16 -7.27
C TYR A 53 4.69 4.81 -8.45
N CYS A 54 5.78 5.55 -8.64
CA CYS A 54 6.80 5.26 -9.64
C CYS A 54 7.40 3.86 -9.47
N SER A 55 7.85 3.52 -8.25
CA SER A 55 8.39 2.19 -7.96
C SER A 55 7.38 1.06 -8.16
N GLU A 56 6.08 1.31 -7.96
CA GLU A 56 5.04 0.32 -8.21
C GLU A 56 4.74 0.15 -9.71
N ILE A 57 4.79 1.24 -10.48
CA ILE A 57 4.69 1.20 -11.95
C ILE A 57 5.85 0.39 -12.56
N GLU A 58 7.05 0.47 -11.97
CA GLU A 58 8.21 -0.27 -12.47
C GLU A 58 8.03 -1.79 -12.44
N LYS A 59 7.24 -2.30 -11.49
CA LYS A 59 6.94 -3.74 -11.30
C LYS A 59 5.88 -4.28 -12.26
N LEU A 60 5.19 -3.42 -13.01
CA LEU A 60 4.11 -3.82 -13.91
C LEU A 60 4.58 -4.39 -15.25
N GLN A 61 3.69 -5.17 -15.88
CA GLN A 61 3.83 -5.59 -17.27
C GLN A 61 3.89 -4.37 -18.23
N PRO A 62 4.64 -4.48 -19.34
CA PRO A 62 4.93 -3.34 -20.23
C PRO A 62 3.70 -2.67 -20.83
N GLN A 63 2.61 -3.42 -21.08
CA GLN A 63 1.37 -2.88 -21.64
C GLN A 63 0.63 -1.94 -20.68
N SER A 64 0.53 -2.29 -19.39
CA SER A 64 -0.12 -1.44 -18.38
C SER A 64 0.81 -0.32 -17.90
N LYS A 65 2.12 -0.51 -18.00
CA LYS A 65 3.15 0.44 -17.55
C LYS A 65 3.08 1.78 -18.28
N GLU A 66 2.83 1.76 -19.59
CA GLU A 66 2.77 2.98 -20.40
C GLU A 66 1.61 3.89 -20.00
N SER A 67 0.42 3.32 -19.79
CA SER A 67 -0.76 4.07 -19.35
C SER A 67 -0.56 4.74 -17.97
N HIS A 68 -0.03 4.01 -16.99
CA HIS A 68 0.25 4.58 -15.66
C HIS A 68 1.37 5.62 -15.70
N LYS A 69 2.37 5.46 -16.58
CA LYS A 69 3.45 6.44 -16.76
C LYS A 69 2.92 7.77 -17.29
N THR A 70 2.01 7.76 -18.26
CA THR A 70 1.37 9.00 -18.74
C THR A 70 0.58 9.69 -17.62
N ARG A 71 -0.20 8.93 -16.85
CA ARG A 71 -0.97 9.48 -15.71
C ARG A 71 -0.05 10.06 -14.62
N LEU A 72 1.08 9.42 -14.34
CA LEU A 72 2.10 9.95 -13.44
C LEU A 72 2.69 11.26 -13.97
N GLN A 73 3.01 11.35 -15.26
CA GLN A 73 3.55 12.57 -15.87
C GLN A 73 2.59 13.76 -15.76
N ASP A 74 1.29 13.55 -15.91
CA ASP A 74 0.32 14.64 -15.76
C ASP A 74 0.20 15.10 -14.31
N LYS A 75 0.29 14.17 -13.35
CA LYS A 75 0.34 14.50 -11.91
C LYS A 75 1.62 15.26 -11.55
N GLN A 76 2.76 14.91 -12.15
CA GLN A 76 4.03 15.62 -11.99
C GLN A 76 3.96 17.07 -12.48
N LYS A 77 3.31 17.32 -13.62
CA LYS A 77 3.07 18.69 -14.12
C LYS A 77 2.23 19.49 -13.14
N LEU A 78 1.14 18.91 -12.63
CA LEU A 78 0.29 19.56 -11.64
C LEU A 78 1.07 19.89 -10.36
N LEU A 79 1.93 18.97 -9.90
CA LEU A 79 2.80 19.21 -8.74
C LEU A 79 3.76 20.38 -8.98
N ALA A 80 4.33 20.49 -10.18
CA ALA A 80 5.22 21.61 -10.54
C ALA A 80 4.48 22.95 -10.50
N GLU A 81 3.24 23.03 -10.98
CA GLU A 81 2.40 24.23 -10.86
C GLU A 81 2.11 24.60 -9.40
N LEU A 82 1.78 23.59 -8.57
CA LEU A 82 1.53 23.81 -7.14
C LEU A 82 2.80 24.26 -6.40
N LYS A 83 3.98 23.77 -6.81
CA LYS A 83 5.27 24.19 -6.26
C LYS A 83 5.50 25.69 -6.49
N VAL A 84 5.25 26.20 -7.70
CA VAL A 84 5.40 27.63 -7.99
C VAL A 84 4.50 28.49 -7.08
N LYS A 85 3.26 28.05 -6.85
CA LYS A 85 2.35 28.72 -5.92
C LYS A 85 2.86 28.70 -4.47
N LEU A 86 3.47 27.59 -4.06
CA LEU A 86 4.10 27.44 -2.75
C LEU A 86 5.33 28.34 -2.59
N ASP A 87 6.15 28.49 -3.64
CA ASP A 87 7.31 29.38 -3.64
C ASP A 87 6.90 30.86 -3.57
N HIS A 88 5.83 31.24 -4.27
CA HIS A 88 5.26 32.58 -4.14
C HIS A 88 4.76 32.88 -2.72
N LEU A 89 4.13 31.87 -2.10
CA LEU A 89 3.68 31.93 -0.72
C LEU A 89 4.84 32.14 0.25
N LYS A 90 5.94 31.40 0.08
CA LYS A 90 7.16 31.54 0.88
C LYS A 90 7.61 33.00 0.95
N THR A 91 7.71 33.68 -0.20
CA THR A 91 8.14 35.08 -0.27
C THR A 91 7.20 36.03 0.48
N ILE A 92 5.89 35.77 0.46
CA ILE A 92 4.91 36.61 1.19
C ILE A 92 5.02 36.40 2.69
N VAL A 93 5.22 35.16 3.16
CA VAL A 93 5.41 34.85 4.57
C VAL A 93 6.68 35.49 5.11
N GLU A 94 7.81 35.35 4.41
CA GLU A 94 9.08 35.97 4.77
C GLU A 94 8.95 37.50 4.89
N ALA A 95 8.29 38.15 3.93
CA ALA A 95 8.04 39.59 3.96
C ALA A 95 7.09 40.06 5.09
N ASN A 96 6.26 39.14 5.62
CA ASN A 96 5.35 39.42 6.73
C ASN A 96 6.01 39.21 8.10
N GLU A 97 6.94 38.26 8.21
CA GLU A 97 7.71 38.02 9.44
C GLU A 97 8.61 39.21 9.78
N ASP A 98 9.25 39.83 8.78
CA ASP A 98 10.07 41.05 8.97
C ASP A 98 9.25 42.21 9.56
N LYS A 99 7.98 42.34 9.16
CA LYS A 99 7.06 43.39 9.65
C LYS A 99 6.49 43.10 11.04
N LYS A 100 6.58 41.85 11.53
CA LYS A 100 6.08 41.46 12.85
C LYS A 100 6.98 42.02 13.97
N LEU A 101 8.26 42.21 13.70
CA LEU A 101 9.23 42.82 14.61
C LEU A 101 8.89 44.29 14.95
N ASP A 102 8.14 44.97 14.08
CA ASP A 102 7.73 46.37 14.26
C ASP A 102 6.37 46.57 14.93
N LYS A 103 5.57 45.51 15.10
CA LYS A 103 4.17 45.61 15.56
C LYS A 103 3.93 45.37 17.06
N LEU A 104 4.96 45.23 17.90
CA LEU A 104 4.76 45.15 19.34
C LEU A 104 4.27 46.52 19.88
N PRO A 105 3.03 46.64 20.40
CA PRO A 105 2.43 47.93 20.74
C PRO A 105 3.14 48.68 21.87
N ASP A 106 3.87 47.97 22.75
CA ASP A 106 4.68 48.56 23.81
C ASP A 106 6.14 48.84 23.41
N SER A 107 6.56 48.38 22.22
CA SER A 107 7.94 48.49 21.78
C SER A 107 8.26 49.80 21.06
N ALA A 108 7.26 50.54 20.58
CA ALA A 108 7.48 51.73 19.77
C ALA A 108 8.17 52.88 20.53
N LYS A 109 8.23 52.81 21.88
CA LYS A 109 8.84 53.83 22.74
C LYS A 109 9.98 53.33 23.64
N LEU A 110 10.35 52.05 23.58
CA LEU A 110 11.38 51.48 24.44
C LEU A 110 12.77 51.53 23.75
N PRO A 111 13.87 51.79 24.50
CA PRO A 111 15.21 51.65 23.97
C PRO A 111 15.42 50.23 23.44
N TYR A 112 16.20 50.10 22.37
CA TYR A 112 16.42 48.87 21.60
C TYR A 112 16.74 47.63 22.49
N SER A 113 17.44 47.83 23.61
CA SER A 113 17.75 46.80 24.60
C SER A 113 16.50 46.20 25.27
N ASN A 114 15.52 47.01 25.65
CA ASN A 114 14.30 46.53 26.31
C ASN A 114 13.35 45.84 25.32
N LYS A 115 13.32 46.30 24.06
CA LYS A 115 12.60 45.61 22.97
C LYS A 115 13.11 44.18 22.79
N LEU A 116 14.43 44.01 22.81
CA LEU A 116 15.07 42.70 22.65
C LEU A 116 14.77 41.76 23.83
N ILE A 117 14.73 42.28 25.06
CA ILE A 117 14.41 41.48 26.25
C ILE A 117 12.95 40.98 26.21
N VAL A 118 11.99 41.85 25.87
CA VAL A 118 10.58 41.45 25.77
C VAL A 118 10.37 40.40 24.68
N TRP A 119 11.00 40.58 23.51
CA TRP A 119 10.97 39.59 22.43
C TRP A 119 11.63 38.27 22.84
N GLY A 120 12.77 38.33 23.52
CA GLY A 120 13.46 37.14 24.04
C GLY A 120 12.61 36.35 25.03
N ASN A 121 11.88 37.03 25.90
CA ASN A 121 10.99 36.39 26.87
C ASN A 121 9.78 35.73 26.17
N GLU A 122 9.13 36.41 25.22
CA GLU A 122 8.04 35.82 24.44
C GLU A 122 8.49 34.62 23.60
N LEU A 123 9.71 34.67 23.05
CA LEU A 123 10.31 33.55 22.34
C LEU A 123 10.60 32.37 23.28
N GLN A 124 11.10 32.66 24.49
CA GLN A 124 11.38 31.65 25.50
C GLN A 124 10.10 30.93 25.95
N ASP A 125 9.02 31.68 26.22
CA ASP A 125 7.72 31.10 26.60
C ASP A 125 7.18 30.18 25.50
N LYS A 126 7.19 30.63 24.23
CA LYS A 126 6.78 29.80 23.08
C LYS A 126 7.65 28.57 22.88
N THR A 127 8.95 28.70 23.17
CA THR A 127 9.89 27.58 23.10
C THR A 127 9.58 26.56 24.19
N GLN A 128 9.29 27.01 25.41
CA GLN A 128 8.91 26.15 26.52
C GLN A 128 7.62 25.38 26.23
N ASP A 129 6.60 26.05 25.70
CA ASP A 129 5.35 25.40 25.27
C ASP A 129 5.59 24.37 24.17
N SER A 130 6.50 24.66 23.24
CA SER A 130 6.86 23.72 22.17
C SER A 130 7.63 22.50 22.71
N ILE A 131 8.53 22.68 23.68
CA ILE A 131 9.23 21.58 24.35
C ILE A 131 8.24 20.69 25.09
N ASN A 132 7.28 21.27 25.82
CA ASN A 132 6.27 20.51 26.54
C ASN A 132 5.43 19.66 25.56
N ARG A 133 4.98 20.25 24.44
CA ARG A 133 4.25 19.50 23.39
C ARG A 133 5.09 18.39 22.76
N ILE A 134 6.37 18.64 22.47
CA ILE A 134 7.27 17.63 21.90
C ILE A 134 7.47 16.47 22.87
N ARG A 135 7.57 16.76 24.17
CA ARG A 135 7.67 15.73 25.21
C ARG A 135 6.45 14.83 25.21
N ASP A 136 5.25 15.40 25.21
CA ASP A 136 4.00 14.64 25.19
C ASP A 136 3.89 13.77 23.93
N LEU A 137 4.19 14.35 22.76
CA LEU A 137 4.21 13.60 21.49
C LEU A 137 5.26 12.48 21.48
N THR A 138 6.40 12.68 22.12
CA THR A 138 7.46 11.65 22.21
C THR A 138 7.00 10.48 23.07
N ILE A 139 6.32 10.75 24.20
CA ILE A 139 5.74 9.71 25.07
C ILE A 139 4.66 8.93 24.32
N ASP A 140 3.77 9.62 23.60
CA ASP A 140 2.75 8.96 22.77
C ASP A 140 3.38 8.12 21.65
N SER A 141 4.44 8.63 21.02
CA SER A 141 5.17 7.90 19.99
C SER A 141 5.91 6.68 20.53
N GLU A 142 6.46 6.75 21.74
CA GLU A 142 7.09 5.60 22.42
C GLU A 142 6.05 4.51 22.69
N LYS A 143 4.86 4.89 23.15
CA LYS A 143 3.74 3.97 23.36
C LYS A 143 3.30 3.29 22.05
N ILE A 144 3.09 4.07 20.98
CA ILE A 144 2.76 3.51 19.66
C ILE A 144 3.88 2.58 19.17
N GLY A 145 5.14 2.94 19.40
CA GLY A 145 6.29 2.10 19.06
C GLY A 145 6.30 0.77 19.81
N ALA A 146 5.95 0.77 21.09
CA ALA A 146 5.80 -0.44 21.89
C ALA A 146 4.65 -1.33 21.37
N ASP A 147 3.50 -0.73 21.06
CA ASP A 147 2.33 -1.44 20.51
C ASP A 147 2.66 -2.07 19.14
N VAL A 148 3.29 -1.30 18.23
CA VAL A 148 3.73 -1.79 16.91
C VAL A 148 4.75 -2.92 17.06
N THR A 149 5.68 -2.84 18.01
CA THR A 149 6.65 -3.91 18.27
C THR A 149 5.93 -5.19 18.70
N SER A 150 4.95 -5.09 19.60
CA SER A 150 4.14 -6.23 20.01
C SER A 150 3.33 -6.83 18.84
N GLU A 151 2.74 -5.98 17.99
CA GLU A 151 2.04 -6.45 16.78
C GLU A 151 2.97 -7.17 15.80
N LEU A 152 4.20 -6.68 15.61
CA LEU A 152 5.21 -7.32 14.76
C LEU A 152 5.60 -8.69 15.30
N GLU A 153 5.74 -8.84 16.62
CA GLU A 153 5.98 -10.14 17.26
C GLU A 153 4.81 -11.10 16.99
N GLN A 154 3.57 -10.65 17.17
CA GLN A 154 2.38 -11.46 16.87
C GLN A 154 2.29 -11.84 15.38
N GLN A 155 2.62 -10.93 14.47
CA GLN A 155 2.69 -11.20 13.04
C GLN A 155 3.77 -12.24 12.73
N ASN A 156 4.93 -12.16 13.37
CA ASN A 156 6.01 -13.14 13.21
C ASN A 156 5.57 -14.52 13.72
N GLU A 157 4.91 -14.61 14.87
CA GLU A 157 4.33 -15.86 15.35
C GLU A 157 3.27 -16.43 14.38
N SER A 158 2.42 -15.57 13.83
CA SER A 158 1.42 -15.96 12.82
C SER A 158 2.09 -16.51 11.56
N LEU A 159 3.14 -15.85 11.05
CA LEU A 159 3.94 -16.34 9.93
C LEU A 159 4.62 -17.68 10.24
N ASN A 160 5.12 -17.85 11.47
CA ASN A 160 5.69 -19.12 11.90
C ASN A 160 4.63 -20.24 11.95
N ARG A 161 3.41 -19.95 12.45
CA ARG A 161 2.26 -20.87 12.41
C ARG A 161 1.85 -21.22 10.98
N VAL A 162 1.84 -20.24 10.07
CA VAL A 162 1.57 -20.48 8.64
C VAL A 162 2.64 -21.38 8.04
N ARG A 163 3.93 -21.14 8.33
CA ARG A 163 5.04 -21.99 7.87
C ARG A 163 4.89 -23.44 8.35
N VAL A 164 4.52 -23.66 9.61
CA VAL A 164 4.26 -25.00 10.17
C VAL A 164 3.05 -25.66 9.48
N THR A 165 1.98 -24.90 9.24
CA THR A 165 0.78 -25.40 8.56
C THR A 165 1.06 -25.78 7.10
N ILE A 166 1.88 -25.00 6.39
CA ILE A 166 2.30 -25.31 5.02
C ILE A 166 3.06 -26.64 4.96
N HIS A 167 3.99 -26.89 5.89
CA HIS A 167 4.66 -28.20 5.98
C HIS A 167 3.66 -29.36 6.19
N GLY A 168 2.65 -29.17 7.06
CA GLY A 168 1.61 -30.18 7.25
C GLY A 168 0.71 -30.39 6.02
N VAL A 169 0.53 -29.38 5.17
CA VAL A 169 -0.20 -29.49 3.90
C VAL A 169 0.60 -30.30 2.88
N ASP A 170 1.93 -30.17 2.83
CA ASP A 170 2.78 -30.98 1.94
C ASP A 170 2.68 -32.49 2.27
N ASP A 171 2.65 -32.84 3.56
CA ASP A 171 2.47 -34.23 4.02
C ASP A 171 1.08 -34.80 3.64
N ASN A 172 0.04 -33.95 3.75
CA ASN A 172 -1.31 -34.32 3.32
C ASN A 172 -1.43 -34.45 1.79
N ILE A 173 -0.72 -33.62 1.02
CA ILE A 173 -0.65 -33.73 -0.44
C ILE A 173 0.08 -35.02 -0.84
N ALA A 174 1.17 -35.37 -0.16
CA ALA A 174 1.89 -36.62 -0.39
C ALA A 174 0.99 -37.85 -0.14
N SER A 175 0.24 -37.82 0.96
CA SER A 175 -0.72 -38.86 1.32
C SER A 175 -1.88 -38.95 0.32
N ALA A 176 -2.45 -37.81 -0.09
CA ALA A 176 -3.51 -37.75 -1.09
C ALA A 176 -3.05 -38.33 -2.44
N LYS A 177 -1.82 -38.03 -2.87
CA LYS A 177 -1.23 -38.60 -4.09
C LYS A 177 -1.10 -40.12 -4.01
N GLN A 178 -0.75 -40.66 -2.84
CA GLN A 178 -0.68 -42.10 -2.62
C GLN A 178 -2.07 -42.75 -2.67
N THR A 179 -3.07 -42.15 -2.03
CA THR A 179 -4.46 -42.64 -2.08
C THR A 179 -5.01 -42.62 -3.50
N VAL A 180 -4.81 -41.53 -4.25
CA VAL A 180 -5.21 -41.43 -5.67
C VAL A 180 -4.50 -42.49 -6.51
N ARG A 181 -3.22 -42.78 -6.27
CA ARG A 181 -2.50 -43.85 -6.98
C ARG A 181 -3.10 -45.22 -6.71
N THR A 182 -3.48 -45.52 -5.48
CA THR A 182 -4.14 -46.79 -5.11
C THR A 182 -5.52 -46.90 -5.75
N ILE A 183 -6.29 -45.82 -5.79
CA ILE A 183 -7.59 -45.76 -6.47
C ILE A 183 -7.41 -45.95 -7.99
N ALA A 184 -6.42 -45.30 -8.60
CA ALA A 184 -6.14 -45.45 -10.03
C ALA A 184 -5.75 -46.90 -10.40
N ILE A 185 -4.92 -47.55 -9.58
CA ILE A 185 -4.51 -48.95 -9.79
C ILE A 185 -5.70 -49.90 -9.65
N SER A 186 -6.57 -49.70 -8.65
CA SER A 186 -7.76 -50.55 -8.46
C SER A 186 -8.75 -50.41 -9.60
N ILE A 187 -9.05 -49.18 -10.06
CA ILE A 187 -9.91 -48.96 -11.23
C ILE A 187 -9.33 -49.61 -12.50
N CYS A 188 -8.02 -49.47 -12.72
CA CYS A 188 -7.36 -50.12 -13.87
C CYS A 188 -7.51 -51.64 -13.82
N LYS A 189 -7.35 -52.25 -12.64
CA LYS A 189 -7.54 -53.68 -12.43
C LYS A 189 -8.98 -54.11 -12.69
N ASP A 190 -9.96 -53.35 -12.22
CA ASP A 190 -11.38 -53.68 -12.41
C ASP A 190 -11.78 -53.57 -13.88
N LYS A 191 -11.32 -52.52 -14.58
CA LYS A 191 -11.56 -52.36 -16.02
C LYS A 191 -10.90 -53.45 -16.84
N CYS A 192 -9.66 -53.83 -16.51
CA CYS A 192 -8.96 -54.95 -17.14
C CYS A 192 -9.73 -56.27 -16.94
N THR A 193 -10.24 -56.50 -15.73
CA THR A 193 -11.05 -57.68 -15.40
C THR A 193 -12.33 -57.75 -16.24
N ILE A 194 -13.06 -56.63 -16.38
CA ILE A 194 -14.28 -56.56 -17.20
C ILE A 194 -13.99 -56.87 -18.67
N ILE A 195 -12.91 -56.32 -19.25
CA ILE A 195 -12.53 -56.56 -20.64
C ILE A 195 -12.19 -58.04 -20.88
N LEU A 196 -11.47 -58.66 -19.94
CA LEU A 196 -11.08 -60.07 -20.03
C LEU A 196 -12.33 -60.97 -20.03
N VAL A 197 -13.26 -60.74 -19.11
CA VAL A 197 -14.54 -61.50 -19.04
C VAL A 197 -15.37 -61.30 -20.31
N ALA A 198 -15.51 -60.07 -20.80
CA ALA A 198 -16.25 -59.78 -22.03
C ALA A 198 -15.68 -60.52 -23.26
N THR A 199 -14.35 -60.61 -23.35
CA THR A 199 -13.64 -61.31 -24.43
C THR A 199 -13.94 -62.82 -24.41
N ILE A 200 -13.93 -63.43 -23.21
CA ILE A 200 -14.25 -64.86 -23.05
C ILE A 200 -15.68 -65.17 -23.51
N VAL A 201 -16.66 -64.36 -23.10
CA VAL A 201 -18.07 -64.56 -23.46
C VAL A 201 -18.27 -64.48 -24.98
N LEU A 202 -17.64 -63.51 -25.63
CA LEU A 202 -17.74 -63.32 -27.08
C LEU A 202 -17.18 -64.54 -27.85
N LEU A 203 -16.07 -65.12 -27.37
CA LEU A 203 -15.46 -66.33 -27.91
C LEU A 203 -16.40 -67.55 -27.84
N ILE A 204 -17.09 -67.73 -26.71
CA ILE A 204 -18.07 -68.82 -26.52
C ILE A 204 -19.24 -68.66 -27.50
N VAL A 205 -19.77 -67.44 -27.64
CA VAL A 205 -20.87 -67.14 -28.57
C VAL A 205 -20.44 -67.40 -30.02
N ALA A 206 -19.23 -67.00 -30.41
CA ALA A 206 -18.71 -67.23 -31.75
C ALA A 206 -18.58 -68.73 -32.08
N ILE A 207 -18.05 -69.54 -31.15
CA ILE A 207 -17.94 -71.00 -31.32
C ILE A 207 -19.33 -71.64 -31.41
N GLY A 208 -20.28 -71.18 -30.60
CA GLY A 208 -21.68 -71.63 -30.64
C GLY A 208 -22.35 -71.34 -31.99
N LEU A 209 -22.20 -70.13 -32.51
CA LEU A 209 -22.72 -69.71 -33.82
C LEU A 209 -22.06 -70.50 -34.97
N CYS A 210 -20.75 -70.68 -34.95
CA CYS A 210 -20.05 -71.52 -35.93
C CYS A 210 -20.59 -72.96 -35.90
N SER A 211 -20.78 -73.54 -34.72
CA SER A 211 -21.33 -74.90 -34.59
C SER A 211 -22.77 -74.99 -35.07
N TYR A 212 -23.60 -73.98 -34.76
CA TYR A 212 -24.98 -73.91 -35.25
C TYR A 212 -25.04 -73.80 -36.77
N PHE A 213 -24.26 -72.91 -37.36
CA PHE A 213 -24.21 -72.72 -38.81
C PHE A 213 -23.68 -73.97 -39.51
N PHE A 214 -22.61 -74.58 -38.98
CA PHE A 214 -22.06 -75.81 -39.54
C PHE A 214 -23.04 -76.99 -39.44
N LYS A 215 -23.82 -77.07 -38.36
CA LYS A 215 -24.88 -78.07 -38.20
C LYS A 215 -26.09 -77.82 -39.11
N ASN A 216 -26.41 -76.56 -39.38
CA ASN A 216 -27.52 -76.17 -40.26
C ASN A 216 -27.18 -76.34 -41.74
N VAL A 217 -25.91 -76.15 -42.15
CA VAL A 217 -25.43 -76.41 -43.52
C VAL A 217 -25.30 -77.90 -43.84
N ARG A 218 -25.17 -78.76 -42.81
CA ARG A 218 -25.03 -80.22 -42.97
C ARG A 218 -26.36 -80.98 -42.97
N ARG A 219 -27.48 -80.29 -42.81
CA ARG A 219 -28.85 -80.85 -42.91
C ARG A 219 -29.44 -80.53 -44.26
#